data_AF-H0HR91-F1
#
_entry.id   AF-H0HR91-F1
#
_cell.length_a   1.000
_cell.length_b   1.000
_cell.length_c   1.000
_cell.angle_alpha   90.00
_cell.angle_beta   90.00
_cell.angle_gamma   90.00
#
_symmetry.space_group_name_H-M   'P 1'
#
loop_
_entity.id
_entity.type
_entity.pdbx_description
1 polymer ?
#
loop_
_entity_poly.entity_id
_entity_poly.type
_entity_poly.pdbx_seq_one_letter_code
_entity_poly.pdbx_strand_id
1 'polypeptide(L)'
;MNELANIQLSRALMALRFPAHPVAGMAGTSLKHEHLPSIMANDVGRGFFEVHAENYMGAGGPPHDALTRIRRDYPVSLHGVCMSIGGA
;
A
#
# COMPACT_ATOMS: atom_id res chain seq x y z
N MET A 1 -27.20 5.41 14.17
CA MET A 1 -26.14 5.00 13.23
C MET A 1 -26.28 3.49 13.09
N ASN A 2 -26.83 2.98 11.98
CA ASN A 2 -27.54 1.68 11.95
C ASN A 2 -26.59 0.46 11.75
N GLU A 3 -27.01 -0.72 12.23
CA GLU A 3 -26.29 -1.98 12.07
C GLU A 3 -26.13 -2.44 10.62
N LEU A 4 -27.05 -2.06 9.72
CA LEU A 4 -26.99 -2.42 8.30
C LEU A 4 -25.76 -1.82 7.63
N ALA A 5 -25.34 -0.62 8.03
CA ALA A 5 -24.11 0.02 7.56
C ALA A 5 -22.86 -0.76 8.02
N ASN A 6 -22.86 -1.29 9.25
CA ASN A 6 -21.75 -2.09 9.78
C ASN A 6 -21.64 -3.45 9.10
N ILE A 7 -22.77 -4.11 8.78
CA ILE A 7 -22.79 -5.39 8.07
C ILE A 7 -22.27 -5.22 6.63
N GLN A 8 -22.64 -4.12 5.96
CA GLN A 8 -22.23 -3.84 4.59
C GLN A 8 -20.74 -3.47 4.51
N LEU A 9 -20.23 -2.71 5.48
CA LEU A 9 -18.80 -2.41 5.63
C LEU A 9 -17.97 -3.67 5.90
N SER A 10 -18.47 -4.56 6.78
CA SER A 10 -17.85 -5.87 7.08
C SER A 10 -17.74 -6.76 5.83
N ARG A 11 -18.82 -6.86 5.04
CA ARG A 11 -18.81 -7.63 3.78
C ARG A 11 -17.88 -7.05 2.73
N ALA A 12 -17.81 -5.73 2.61
CA ALA A 12 -16.90 -5.06 1.68
C ALA A 12 -15.43 -5.27 2.07
N LEU A 13 -15.11 -5.21 3.37
CA LEU A 13 -13.76 -5.50 3.89
C LEU A 13 -13.35 -6.96 3.70
N MET A 14 -14.29 -7.91 3.77
CA MET A 14 -14.01 -9.32 3.45
C MET A 14 -13.76 -9.58 1.95
N ALA A 15 -14.18 -8.68 1.05
CA ALA A 15 -13.99 -8.85 -0.40
C ALA A 15 -12.67 -8.26 -0.92
N LEU A 16 -12.00 -7.41 -0.15
CA LEU A 16 -10.74 -6.79 -0.58
C LEU A 16 -9.59 -7.80 -0.50
N ARG A 17 -8.78 -7.86 -1.58
CA ARG A 17 -7.55 -8.67 -1.62
C ARG A 17 -6.56 -8.32 -0.50
N PHE A 18 -6.61 -7.08 0.00
CA PHE A 18 -5.79 -6.60 1.10
C PHE A 18 -6.63 -5.83 2.13
N PRO A 19 -6.21 -5.79 3.40
CA PRO A 19 -6.91 -5.02 4.43
C PRO A 19 -7.05 -3.54 4.05
N ALA A 20 -8.17 -2.92 4.40
CA ALA A 20 -8.29 -1.47 4.36
C ALA A 20 -7.57 -0.89 5.57
N HIS A 21 -6.56 -0.05 5.31
CA HIS A 21 -5.80 0.62 6.35
C HIS A 21 -6.30 2.05 6.51
N PRO A 22 -6.63 2.52 7.73
CA PRO A 22 -6.91 3.94 7.96
C PRO A 22 -5.61 4.73 7.79
N VAL A 23 -5.63 5.81 6.99
CA VAL A 23 -4.42 6.62 6.70
C VAL A 23 -4.52 8.08 7.17
N ALA A 24 -5.69 8.51 7.63
CA ALA A 24 -5.90 9.88 8.07
C ALA A 24 -4.98 10.22 9.26
N GLY A 25 -4.23 11.32 9.15
CA GLY A 25 -3.31 11.77 10.19
C GLY A 25 -2.01 10.97 10.30
N MET A 26 -1.73 10.05 9.38
CA MET A 26 -0.45 9.32 9.33
C MET A 26 0.58 10.06 8.48
N ALA A 27 1.82 10.07 8.93
CA ALA A 27 2.96 10.41 8.09
C ALA A 27 3.35 9.18 7.23
N GLY A 28 3.94 9.45 6.06
CA GLY A 28 4.45 8.40 5.18
C GLY A 28 5.88 8.64 4.77
N THR A 29 6.52 7.57 4.29
CA THR A 29 7.89 7.60 3.78
C THR A 29 7.99 6.83 2.47
N SER A 30 8.90 7.23 1.59
CA SER A 30 9.17 6.50 0.35
C SER A 30 9.79 5.14 0.68
N LEU A 31 9.25 4.08 0.09
CA LEU A 31 9.80 2.74 0.23
C LEU A 31 11.13 2.64 -0.54
N LYS A 32 12.21 2.28 0.17
CA LYS A 32 13.50 1.95 -0.41
C LYS A 32 13.79 0.47 -0.21
N HIS A 33 14.19 -0.20 -1.28
CA HIS A 33 14.37 -1.67 -1.27
C HIS A 33 15.46 -2.11 -0.27
N GLU A 34 16.47 -1.27 -0.05
CA GLU A 34 17.54 -1.47 0.93
C GLU A 34 17.04 -1.64 2.38
N HIS A 35 15.86 -1.11 2.71
CA HIS A 35 15.28 -1.21 4.06
C HIS A 35 14.28 -2.37 4.20
N LEU A 36 13.98 -3.12 3.14
CA LEU A 36 13.02 -4.22 3.20
C LEU A 36 13.34 -5.27 4.27
N PRO A 37 14.61 -5.75 4.43
CA PRO A 37 14.90 -6.72 5.47
C PRO A 37 14.53 -6.22 6.87
N SER A 38 14.81 -4.94 7.16
CA SER A 38 14.48 -4.32 8.44
C SER A 38 12.97 -4.16 8.62
N ILE A 39 12.25 -3.70 7.59
CA ILE A 39 10.79 -3.55 7.61
C ILE A 39 10.08 -4.91 7.77
N MET A 40 10.63 -5.98 7.21
CA MET A 40 10.05 -7.33 7.31
C MET A 40 10.35 -8.00 8.66
N ALA A 41 11.48 -7.66 9.29
CA ALA A 41 11.87 -8.21 10.58
C ALA A 41 11.22 -7.50 11.77
N ASN A 42 10.80 -6.23 11.60
CA ASN A 42 10.33 -5.38 12.67
C ASN A 42 8.95 -4.78 12.34
N ASP A 43 8.10 -4.60 13.36
CA ASP A 43 6.95 -3.73 13.24
C ASP A 43 7.42 -2.27 13.22
N VAL A 44 7.28 -1.60 12.08
CA VAL A 44 7.72 -0.21 11.88
C VAL A 44 6.71 0.82 12.39
N GLY A 45 5.67 0.39 13.10
CA GLY A 45 4.71 1.29 13.74
C GLY A 45 3.72 1.91 12.75
N ARG A 46 3.07 3.00 13.16
CA ARG A 46 1.99 3.64 12.38
C ARG A 46 2.56 4.57 11.32
N GLY A 47 2.28 4.28 10.05
CA GLY A 47 2.62 5.11 8.89
C GLY A 47 2.18 4.45 7.58
N PHE A 48 2.44 5.11 6.46
CA PHE A 48 2.25 4.52 5.12
C PHE A 48 3.54 4.55 4.30
N PHE A 49 3.64 3.65 3.33
CA PHE A 49 4.73 3.64 2.37
C PHE A 49 4.29 4.24 1.04
N GLU A 50 5.14 5.06 0.44
CA GLU A 50 4.95 5.51 -0.93
C GLU A 50 5.84 4.73 -1.89
N VAL A 51 5.29 4.35 -3.03
CA VAL A 51 6.03 3.68 -4.12
C VAL A 51 5.83 4.40 -5.44
N HIS A 52 6.85 4.36 -6.30
CA HIS A 52 6.68 4.74 -7.70
C HIS A 52 6.07 3.58 -8.48
N ALA A 53 5.00 3.83 -9.22
CA ALA A 53 4.33 2.77 -9.99
C ALA A 53 5.27 2.11 -11.00
N GLU A 54 6.14 2.91 -11.62
CA GLU A 54 7.07 2.53 -12.68
C GLU A 54 8.08 1.47 -12.23
N ASN A 55 8.45 1.45 -10.94
CA ASN A 55 9.33 0.43 -10.37
C ASN A 55 8.72 -0.98 -10.39
N TYR A 56 7.41 -1.08 -10.63
CA TYR A 56 6.64 -2.33 -10.58
C TYR A 56 5.89 -2.59 -11.90
N MET A 57 6.25 -1.94 -13.01
CA MET A 57 5.63 -2.24 -14.32
C MET A 57 6.29 -3.41 -15.06
N GLY A 58 7.28 -4.08 -14.46
CA GLY A 58 7.93 -5.27 -15.00
C GLY A 58 7.09 -6.54 -14.86
N ALA A 59 7.63 -7.67 -15.33
CA ALA A 59 6.93 -8.96 -15.43
C ALA A 59 6.67 -9.70 -14.08
N GLY A 60 6.63 -9.01 -12.94
CA GLY A 60 6.45 -9.64 -11.63
C GLY A 60 7.75 -9.83 -10.84
N GLY A 61 7.86 -10.97 -10.14
CA GLY A 61 9.06 -11.41 -9.43
C GLY A 61 9.28 -10.79 -8.04
N PRO A 62 10.52 -10.85 -7.52
CA PRO A 62 10.84 -10.44 -6.16
C PRO A 62 10.36 -9.03 -5.76
N PRO A 63 10.41 -8.00 -6.63
CA PRO A 63 9.86 -6.68 -6.29
C PRO A 63 8.35 -6.74 -6.01
N HIS A 64 7.60 -7.48 -6.82
CA HIS A 64 6.15 -7.63 -6.66
C HIS A 64 5.78 -8.45 -5.43
N ASP A 65 6.56 -9.49 -5.12
CA ASP A 65 6.39 -10.28 -3.89
C ASP A 65 6.62 -9.42 -2.64
N ALA A 66 7.68 -8.60 -2.67
CA ALA A 66 7.95 -7.65 -1.59
C ALA A 66 6.83 -6.62 -1.44
N LEU A 67 6.37 -6.01 -2.54
CA LEU A 67 5.28 -5.04 -2.52
C LEU A 67 3.96 -5.66 -2.03
N THR A 68 3.68 -6.91 -2.40
CA THR A 68 2.52 -7.66 -1.94
C THR A 68 2.55 -7.85 -0.42
N ARG A 69 3.73 -8.20 0.14
CA ARG A 69 3.91 -8.31 1.60
C ARG A 69 3.74 -6.97 2.29
N ILE A 70 4.38 -5.91 1.77
CA ILE A 70 4.23 -4.55 2.30
C ILE A 70 2.76 -4.13 2.31
N ARG A 71 2.03 -4.28 1.20
CA ARG A 71 0.62 -3.87 1.11
C ARG A 71 -0.29 -4.66 2.04
N ARG A 72 0.02 -5.92 2.32
CA ARG A 72 -0.74 -6.71 3.29
C ARG A 72 -0.71 -6.06 4.68
N ASP A 73 0.47 -5.62 5.11
CA ASP A 73 0.71 -5.21 6.49
C ASP A 73 0.60 -3.68 6.68
N TYR A 74 0.86 -2.89 5.63
CA TYR A 74 0.91 -1.43 5.69
C TYR A 74 0.08 -0.77 4.57
N PRO A 75 -0.45 0.45 4.78
CA PRO A 75 -0.99 1.26 3.71
C PRO A 75 0.10 1.63 2.70
N VAL A 76 -0.29 1.65 1.42
CA VAL A 76 0.60 2.02 0.31
C VAL A 76 -0.03 3.14 -0.52
N SER A 77 0.73 4.21 -0.74
CA SER A 77 0.46 5.26 -1.71
C SER A 77 1.20 4.96 -3.02
N LEU A 78 0.55 5.20 -4.15
CA LEU A 78 1.15 5.08 -5.49
C LEU A 78 1.39 6.47 -6.06
N HIS A 79 2.64 6.76 -6.42
CA HIS A 79 3.04 8.00 -7.06
C HIS A 79 3.56 7.70 -8.48
N GLY A 80 2.89 8.21 -9.52
CA GLY A 80 3.36 8.06 -10.90
C GLY A 80 4.25 9.23 -11.29
N VAL A 81 5.46 8.96 -11.75
CA VAL A 81 6.43 9.98 -12.18
C VAL A 81 6.51 10.16 -13.71
N CYS A 82 5.96 9.22 -14.49
CA CYS A 82 6.07 9.21 -15.95
C CYS A 82 4.75 9.46 -16.70
N MET A 83 3.65 9.80 -16.01
CA MET A 83 2.31 9.79 -16.62
C MET A 83 2.03 10.95 -17.61
N SER A 84 2.90 11.96 -17.67
CA SER A 84 2.82 13.09 -18.63
C SER A 84 1.38 13.62 -18.86
N ILE A 85 0.59 13.76 -17.80
CA ILE A 85 -0.85 14.07 -17.89
C ILE A 85 -1.13 15.40 -18.63
N GLY A 86 -0.18 16.33 -18.62
CA GLY A 86 -0.23 17.60 -19.35
C GLY A 86 0.61 17.66 -20.63
N GLY A 87 1.06 16.53 -21.19
CA GLY A 87 1.86 16.50 -22.41
C GLY A 87 1.02 16.79 -23.67
N ALA A 88 1.54 17.65 -24.56
CA ALA A 88 0.98 18.00 -25.87
C ALA A 88 1.63 17.19 -27.01
#